data_AF-M4Z1R9-F1
#
_entry.id   AF-M4Z1R9-F1
#
_cell.length_a   1.000
_cell.length_b   1.000
_cell.length_c   1.000
_cell.angle_alpha   90.00
_cell.angle_beta   90.00
_cell.angle_gamma   90.00
#
_symmetry.space_group_name_H-M   'P 1'
#
loop_
_entity.id
_entity.type
_entity.pdbx_description
1 polymer ?
#
loop_
_entity_poly.entity_id
_entity_poly.type
_entity_poly.pdbx_seq_one_letter_code
_entity_poly.pdbx_strand_id
1 'polypeptide(L)'
;MFVERQGWSVPHYQGLEYDEFDTPAATYILVVDEHDRAPGTARLIPTTRPYMVKSLWPDLVEGLLPHSDAVWEASRFGCDRALSAGGRRRVIGQLIQACQEFGLASAILKSVRRHTGTEGAA
;
A
#
# COMPACT_ATOMS: atom_id res chain seq x y z
N MET A 1 -3.28 -12.26 0.43
CA MET A 1 -1.86 -11.84 0.52
C MET A 1 -1.39 -11.69 1.97
N PHE A 2 -2.22 -11.18 2.86
CA PHE A 2 -1.91 -10.89 4.25
C PHE A 2 -2.31 -12.04 5.19
N VAL A 3 -3.48 -12.65 5.00
CA VAL A 3 -3.95 -13.83 5.75
C VAL A 3 -3.18 -15.06 5.28
N GLU A 4 -3.34 -15.46 4.02
CA GLU A 4 -2.79 -16.73 3.51
C GLU A 4 -1.27 -16.74 3.45
N ARG A 5 -0.65 -15.59 3.14
CA ARG A 5 0.80 -15.52 2.92
C ARG A 5 1.58 -15.01 4.13
N GLN A 6 1.05 -14.09 4.92
CA GLN A 6 1.76 -13.56 6.10
C GLN A 6 1.22 -14.10 7.43
N GLY A 7 0.14 -14.88 7.42
CA GLY A 7 -0.48 -15.43 8.63
C GLY A 7 -1.11 -14.36 9.52
N TRP A 8 -1.43 -13.18 8.97
CA TRP A 8 -1.99 -12.09 9.76
C TRP A 8 -3.46 -12.38 10.08
N SER A 9 -3.83 -12.19 11.34
CA SER A 9 -5.22 -12.25 11.78
C SER A 9 -5.95 -10.95 11.42
N VAL A 10 -6.26 -10.78 10.13
CA VAL A 10 -7.08 -9.68 9.60
C VAL A 10 -8.45 -10.18 9.15
N PRO A 11 -9.50 -9.33 9.19
CA PRO A 11 -10.81 -9.68 8.68
C PRO A 11 -10.73 -10.18 7.23
N HIS A 12 -11.49 -11.23 6.94
CA HIS A 12 -11.60 -11.76 5.59
C HIS A 12 -12.98 -12.36 5.35
N TYR A 13 -13.43 -12.34 4.10
CA TYR A 13 -14.68 -12.96 3.67
C TYR A 13 -14.52 -13.51 2.26
N GLN A 14 -14.81 -14.80 2.06
CA GLN A 14 -14.69 -15.47 0.75
C GLN A 14 -13.34 -15.26 0.04
N GLY A 15 -12.23 -15.28 0.80
CA GLY A 15 -10.88 -15.06 0.27
C GLY A 15 -10.52 -13.59 0.02
N LEU A 16 -11.44 -12.66 0.25
CA LEU A 16 -11.16 -11.22 0.25
C LEU A 16 -10.63 -10.82 1.63
N GLU A 17 -9.48 -10.17 1.66
CA GLU A 17 -8.88 -9.62 2.86
C GLU A 17 -9.19 -8.13 2.92
N TYR A 18 -9.72 -7.66 4.05
CA TYR A 18 -10.04 -6.25 4.24
C TYR A 18 -9.75 -5.82 5.70
N ASP A 19 -9.59 -4.52 5.91
CA ASP A 19 -9.44 -3.87 7.22
C ASP A 19 -10.26 -2.58 7.30
N GLU A 20 -10.20 -1.91 8.44
CA GLU A 20 -10.96 -0.68 8.72
C GLU A 20 -10.63 0.50 7.78
N PHE A 21 -9.54 0.41 7.01
CA PHE A 21 -9.10 1.47 6.10
C PHE A 21 -9.60 1.26 4.67
N ASP A 22 -10.24 0.11 4.37
CA ASP A 22 -10.95 -0.12 3.11
C ASP A 22 -12.29 0.65 3.12
N THR A 23 -12.21 1.97 2.92
CA THR A 23 -13.33 2.91 2.95
C THR A 23 -13.52 3.60 1.60
N PRO A 24 -14.62 4.35 1.36
CA PRO A 24 -14.77 5.15 0.14
C PRO A 24 -13.67 6.21 -0.08
N ALA A 25 -12.86 6.53 0.93
CA ALA A 25 -11.71 7.42 0.77
C ALA A 25 -10.46 6.70 0.24
N ALA A 26 -10.44 5.36 0.22
CA ALA A 26 -9.32 4.58 -0.30
C ALA A 26 -9.34 4.56 -1.83
N THR A 27 -8.18 4.83 -2.42
CA THR A 27 -7.95 4.65 -3.86
C THR A 27 -7.01 3.47 -4.06
N TYR A 28 -7.38 2.52 -4.93
CA TYR A 28 -6.53 1.37 -5.26
C TYR A 28 -5.88 1.57 -6.61
N ILE A 29 -4.58 1.31 -6.66
CA ILE A 29 -3.82 1.16 -7.89
C ILE A 29 -3.69 -0.34 -8.13
N LEU A 30 -4.12 -0.82 -9.29
CA LEU A 30 -3.98 -2.21 -9.71
C LEU A 30 -3.08 -2.28 -10.93
N VAL A 31 -2.14 -3.22 -10.93
CA VAL A 31 -1.52 -3.70 -12.16
C VAL A 31 -2.33 -4.90 -12.62
N VAL A 32 -2.86 -4.82 -13.83
CA VAL A 32 -3.70 -5.86 -14.44
C VAL A 32 -2.93 -6.45 -15.64
N ASP A 33 -2.96 -7.77 -15.79
CA ASP A 33 -2.37 -8.45 -16.94
C ASP A 33 -3.39 -8.68 -18.07
N GLU A 34 -2.94 -9.21 -19.20
CA GLU A 34 -3.77 -9.46 -20.39
C GLU A 34 -4.89 -10.51 -20.16
N HIS A 35 -4.90 -11.18 -19.01
CA HIS A 35 -5.89 -12.20 -18.64
C HIS A 35 -6.82 -11.69 -17.51
N ASP A 36 -6.91 -10.38 -17.32
CA ASP A 36 -7.70 -9.72 -16.26
C ASP A 36 -7.31 -10.14 -14.84
N ARG A 37 -6.10 -10.65 -14.65
CA ARG A 37 -5.57 -10.92 -13.30
C ARG A 37 -4.90 -9.66 -12.78
N ALA A 38 -4.95 -9.44 -11.47
CA ALA A 38 -4.30 -8.32 -10.82
C ALA A 38 -3.00 -8.75 -10.12
N PRO A 39 -1.87 -8.94 -10.83
CA PRO A 39 -0.61 -9.37 -10.23
C PRO A 39 0.01 -8.35 -9.27
N GLY A 40 -0.51 -7.12 -9.18
CA GLY A 40 0.00 -6.08 -8.28
C GLY A 40 -1.09 -5.16 -7.76
N THR A 41 -0.95 -4.71 -6.52
CA THR A 41 -1.87 -3.77 -5.89
C THR A 41 -1.13 -2.82 -4.94
N ALA A 42 -1.68 -1.61 -4.80
CA ALA A 42 -1.39 -0.67 -3.73
C ALA A 42 -2.67 0.08 -3.35
N ARG A 43 -2.79 0.47 -2.08
CA ARG A 43 -3.87 1.30 -1.56
C ARG A 43 -3.31 2.67 -1.15
N LEU A 44 -3.98 3.74 -1.57
CA LEU A 44 -3.66 5.12 -1.27
C LEU A 44 -4.79 5.75 -0.44
N ILE A 45 -4.45 6.42 0.65
CA ILE A 45 -5.41 7.09 1.54
C ILE A 45 -4.91 8.50 1.89
N PRO A 46 -5.73 9.57 1.77
CA PRO A 46 -5.33 10.91 2.19
C PRO A 46 -5.13 10.96 3.71
N THR A 47 -4.08 11.66 4.16
CA THR A 47 -3.76 11.73 5.61
C THR A 47 -4.74 12.59 6.42
N THR A 48 -5.70 13.24 5.75
CA THR A 48 -6.89 13.88 6.35
C THR A 48 -8.03 12.90 6.68
N ARG A 49 -7.82 11.61 6.43
CA ARG A 49 -8.68 10.49 6.81
C ARG A 49 -7.92 9.54 7.74
N PRO A 50 -8.59 8.62 8.46
CA PRO A 50 -7.89 7.56 9.19
C PRO A 50 -6.99 6.74 8.25
N TYR A 51 -5.73 6.55 8.62
CA TYR A 51 -4.72 5.81 7.84
C TYR A 51 -3.87 4.94 8.77
N MET A 52 -3.25 3.88 8.23
CA MET A 52 -2.69 2.79 9.04
C MET A 52 -1.61 3.24 10.02
N VAL A 53 -0.61 4.00 9.54
CA VAL A 53 0.53 4.41 10.36
C VAL A 53 0.06 5.22 11.57
N LYS A 54 -0.85 6.18 11.39
CA LYS A 54 -1.38 6.97 12.52
C LYS A 54 -2.25 6.15 13.48
N SER A 55 -3.05 5.24 12.95
CA SER A 55 -4.00 4.47 13.77
C SER A 55 -3.37 3.29 14.50
N LEU A 56 -2.38 2.62 13.89
CA LEU A 56 -1.83 1.37 14.40
C LEU A 56 -0.41 1.49 14.94
N TRP A 57 0.40 2.36 14.35
CA TRP A 57 1.83 2.48 14.66
C TRP A 57 2.31 3.94 14.70
N PRO A 58 1.64 4.81 15.48
CA PRO A 58 1.98 6.24 15.51
C PRO A 58 3.44 6.48 15.93
N ASP A 59 3.97 5.62 16.79
CA ASP A 59 5.33 5.71 17.33
C ASP A 59 6.43 5.41 16.31
N LEU A 60 6.10 4.92 15.10
CA LEU A 60 7.07 4.71 14.02
C LEU A 60 7.43 5.99 13.26
N VAL A 61 6.72 7.10 13.51
CA VAL A 61 6.99 8.38 12.87
C VAL A 61 7.59 9.32 13.90
N GLU A 62 8.82 9.75 13.63
CA GLU A 62 9.43 10.82 14.40
C GLU A 62 8.74 12.16 14.09
N GLY A 63 8.27 12.84 15.13
CA GLY A 63 7.64 14.15 15.02
C GLY A 63 6.13 14.09 14.74
N LEU A 64 5.63 15.12 14.05
CA LEU A 64 4.19 15.27 13.80
C LEU A 64 3.72 14.32 12.69
N LEU A 65 2.73 13.49 13.02
CA LEU A 65 2.02 12.67 12.05
C LEU A 65 1.36 13.56 10.97
N PRO A 66 1.53 13.24 9.68
CA PRO A 66 0.95 14.03 8.60
C PRO A 66 -0.58 14.13 8.69
N HIS A 67 -1.09 15.30 8.33
CA HIS A 67 -2.51 15.56 8.18
C HIS A 67 -2.71 16.65 7.11
N SER A 68 -2.76 16.25 5.85
CA SER A 68 -2.81 17.16 4.70
C SER A 68 -3.41 16.46 3.48
N ASP A 69 -4.22 17.19 2.71
CA ASP A 69 -4.77 16.68 1.45
C ASP A 69 -3.70 16.46 0.38
N ALA A 70 -2.51 17.08 0.55
CA ALA A 70 -1.35 16.90 -0.31
C ALA A 70 -0.43 15.75 0.14
N VAL A 71 -0.76 15.03 1.23
CA VAL A 71 0.04 13.91 1.75
C VAL A 71 -0.83 12.68 1.93
N TRP A 72 -0.43 11.58 1.30
CA TRP A 72 -1.21 10.34 1.26
C TRP A 72 -0.38 9.16 1.77
N GLU A 73 -1.01 8.22 2.49
CA GLU A 73 -0.37 6.95 2.86
C GLU A 73 -0.49 5.95 1.71
N ALA A 74 0.62 5.28 1.38
CA ALA A 74 0.59 4.07 0.55
C ALA A 74 0.71 2.82 1.45
N SER A 75 -0.34 2.01 1.46
CA SER A 75 -0.43 0.73 2.17
C SER A 75 -0.79 -0.40 1.21
N ARG A 76 -0.85 -1.64 1.71
CA ARG A 76 -1.21 -2.83 0.91
C ARG A 76 -0.38 -3.02 -0.37
N PHE A 77 0.84 -2.49 -0.37
CA PHE A 77 1.72 -2.48 -1.52
C PHE A 77 2.33 -3.87 -1.76
N GLY A 78 2.05 -4.49 -2.90
CA GLY A 78 2.50 -5.86 -3.13
C GLY A 78 2.26 -6.40 -4.53
N CYS A 79 2.90 -7.53 -4.82
CA CYS A 79 2.69 -8.30 -6.05
C CYS A 79 2.54 -9.80 -5.77
N ASP A 80 1.98 -10.51 -6.76
CA ASP A 80 1.79 -11.95 -6.77
C ASP A 80 3.14 -12.67 -6.62
N ARG A 81 3.16 -13.64 -5.70
CA ARG A 81 4.34 -14.45 -5.38
C ARG A 81 4.68 -15.45 -6.48
N ALA A 82 3.70 -15.87 -7.28
CA ALA A 82 3.90 -16.82 -8.38
C ALA A 82 4.75 -16.23 -9.53
N LEU A 83 4.88 -14.89 -9.59
CA LEU A 83 5.74 -14.21 -10.55
C LEU A 83 7.21 -14.56 -10.34
N SER A 84 7.97 -14.65 -11.43
CA SER A 84 9.43 -14.70 -11.37
C SER A 84 10.02 -13.43 -10.74
N ALA A 85 11.30 -13.46 -10.33
CA ALA A 85 11.96 -12.28 -9.78
C ALA A 85 11.91 -11.07 -10.75
N GLY A 86 12.07 -11.33 -12.06
CA GLY A 86 11.91 -10.32 -13.10
C GLY A 86 10.47 -9.80 -13.21
N GLY A 87 9.48 -10.70 -13.14
CA GLY A 87 8.07 -10.33 -13.13
C GLY A 87 7.70 -9.44 -11.95
N ARG A 88 8.11 -9.82 -10.73
CA ARG A 88 7.91 -9.00 -9.52
C ARG A 88 8.54 -7.62 -9.65
N ARG A 89 9.79 -7.54 -10.16
CA ARG A 89 10.46 -6.25 -10.36
C ARG A 89 9.69 -5.34 -11.32
N ARG A 90 9.15 -5.90 -12.42
CA ARG A 90 8.32 -5.14 -13.36
C ARG A 90 7.04 -4.63 -12.72
N VAL A 91 6.28 -5.51 -12.06
CA VAL A 91 5.00 -5.16 -11.42
C VAL A 91 5.21 -4.11 -10.31
N ILE A 92 6.22 -4.27 -9.48
CA ILE A 92 6.56 -3.29 -8.43
C ILE A 92 6.97 -1.95 -9.05
N GLY A 93 7.73 -1.97 -10.15
CA GLY A 93 8.07 -0.76 -10.90
C GLY A 93 6.83 -0.05 -11.44
N GLN A 94 5.89 -0.78 -12.04
CA GLN A 94 4.62 -0.24 -12.54
C GLN A 94 3.77 0.36 -11.41
N LEU A 95 3.68 -0.31 -10.25
CA LEU A 95 2.96 0.23 -9.10
C LEU A 95 3.59 1.54 -8.59
N ILE A 96 4.93 1.60 -8.50
CA ILE A 96 5.61 2.84 -8.09
C ILE A 96 5.30 3.96 -9.09
N GLN A 97 5.45 3.70 -10.39
CA GLN A 97 5.17 4.67 -11.44
C GLN A 97 3.73 5.16 -11.38
N ALA A 98 2.75 4.25 -11.31
CA ALA A 98 1.34 4.58 -11.25
C ALA A 98 0.99 5.40 -9.99
N CYS A 99 1.58 5.09 -8.83
CA CYS A 99 1.41 5.92 -7.63
C CYS A 99 1.97 7.34 -7.82
N GLN A 100 3.10 7.50 -8.52
CA GLN A 100 3.65 8.84 -8.80
C GLN A 100 2.79 9.60 -9.81
N GLU A 101 2.34 8.95 -10.88
CA GLU A 101 1.46 9.54 -11.88
C GLU A 101 0.13 9.99 -11.27
N PHE A 102 -0.48 9.12 -10.45
CA PHE A 102 -1.68 9.47 -9.68
C PHE A 102 -1.42 10.67 -8.76
N GLY A 103 -0.27 10.67 -8.08
CA GLY A 103 0.13 11.78 -7.20
C GLY A 103 0.26 13.10 -7.94
N LEU A 104 0.94 13.11 -9.09
CA LEU A 104 1.07 14.30 -9.94
C LEU A 104 -0.28 14.79 -10.45
N ALA A 105 -1.15 13.89 -10.89
CA ALA A 105 -2.49 14.25 -11.37
C ALA A 105 -3.42 14.78 -10.26
N SER A 106 -3.21 14.32 -9.02
CA SER A 106 -4.04 14.66 -7.86
C SER A 106 -3.43 15.72 -6.94
N ALA A 107 -2.34 16.37 -7.37
CA ALA A 107 -1.58 17.36 -6.59
C ALA A 107 -1.05 16.84 -5.22
N ILE A 108 -0.70 15.55 -5.14
CA ILE A 108 -0.08 14.93 -3.97
C ILE A 108 1.42 15.22 -4.00
N LEU A 109 1.93 15.83 -2.94
CA LEU A 109 3.32 16.27 -2.84
C LEU A 109 4.22 15.26 -2.10
N LYS A 110 3.66 14.42 -1.23
CA LYS A 110 4.42 13.43 -0.45
C LYS A 110 3.61 12.16 -0.17
N SER A 111 4.31 11.03 -0.05
CA SER A 111 3.71 9.76 0.38
C SER A 111 4.28 9.28 1.71
N VAL A 112 3.43 8.82 2.63
CA VAL A 112 3.84 8.09 3.83
C VAL A 112 3.97 6.61 3.49
N ARG A 113 5.12 6.01 3.79
CA ARG A 113 5.36 4.58 3.65
C ARG A 113 5.96 4.06 4.95
N ARG A 114 5.54 2.85 5.35
CA ARG A 114 6.21 2.13 6.44
C ARG A 114 7.66 1.88 6.03
N HIS A 115 8.61 2.38 6.82
CA HIS A 115 10.01 1.98 6.69
C HIS A 115 10.15 0.59 7.34
N THR A 116 10.33 -0.46 6.54
CA THR A 116 10.78 -1.75 7.06
C THR A 116 12.29 -1.68 7.19
N GLY A 117 12.78 -1.16 8.32
CA GLY A 117 14.19 -1.28 8.67
C GLY A 117 14.53 -2.75 8.86
N THR A 118 15.37 -3.31 7.99
CA THR A 118 16.26 -4.40 8.38
C THR A 118 17.47 -3.76 9.05
N GLU A 119 17.38 -3.53 10.36
CA GLU A 119 18.59 -3.36 11.17
C GLU A 119 19.11 -4.74 11.57
N GLY A 120 20.43 -4.85 11.56
CA GLY A 120 21.18 -6.07 11.37
C GLY A 120 21.02 -7.09 12.49
N ALA A 121 20.99 -8.37 12.09
CA ALA A 121 21.50 -9.43 12.93
C ALA A 121 23.03 -9.28 12.99
N ALA A 122 23.54 -8.87 14.14
CA ALA A 122 24.91 -9.11 14.58
C ALA A 122 24.88 -10.26 15.59
#